data_AF-A0A524IZE0-F1
#
_entry.id   AF-A0A524IZE0-F1
#
_cell.length_a   1.000
_cell.length_b   1.000
_cell.length_c   1.000
_cell.angle_alpha   90.00
_cell.angle_beta   90.00
_cell.angle_gamma   90.00
#
_symmetry.space_group_name_H-M   'P 1'
#
loop_
_entity.id
_entity.type
_entity.pdbx_description
1 polymer ?
#
loop_
_entity_poly.entity_id
_entity_poly.type
_entity_poly.pdbx_seq_one_letter_code
_entity_poly.pdbx_strand_id
1 'polypeptide(L)' 'MERNQHLDEPVVSCEVCGNDDLQPVLNLGKHPLCDDLVPMGDTRVCEEYPIEILFC' A
#
# COMPACT_ATOMS: atom_id res chain seq x y z
N MET A 1 4.96 -0.53 22.36
CA MET A 1 4.09 -0.53 21.16
C MET A 1 4.93 0.06 20.05
N GLU A 2 5.77 -0.77 19.45
CA GLU A 2 6.77 -0.36 18.47
C GLU A 2 6.05 -0.04 17.17
N ARG A 3 6.16 1.22 16.71
CA ARG A 3 5.64 1.65 15.41
C ARG A 3 6.55 1.04 14.35
N ASN A 4 6.03 0.14 13.53
CA ASN A 4 6.77 -0.42 12.39
C ASN A 4 7.13 0.70 11.40
N GLN A 5 8.42 0.95 11.25
CA GLN A 5 9.03 2.01 10.42
C GLN A 5 9.13 1.59 8.94
N HIS A 6 8.03 1.18 8.29
CA HIS A 6 8.12 0.59 6.94
C HIS A 6 7.03 0.99 5.94
N LEU A 7 6.20 1.99 6.22
CA LEU A 7 5.02 2.29 5.40
C LEU A 7 5.29 3.16 4.15
N ASP A 8 6.52 3.66 3.95
CA ASP A 8 6.85 4.59 2.85
C ASP A 8 7.93 4.06 1.88
N GLU A 9 8.54 2.91 2.15
CA GLU A 9 9.59 2.36 1.27
C GLU A 9 8.98 1.48 0.17
N PRO A 10 9.32 1.72 -1.12
CA PRO A 10 8.83 0.90 -2.21
C PRO A 10 9.40 -0.52 -2.12
N VAL A 11 8.61 -1.52 -2.54
CA VAL A 11 9.09 -2.90 -2.67
C VAL A 11 10.10 -2.96 -3.82
N VAL A 12 11.35 -3.30 -3.51
CA VAL A 12 12.45 -3.37 -4.49
C VAL A 12 12.80 -4.80 -4.93
N SER A 13 12.25 -5.81 -4.25
CA SER A 13 12.51 -7.23 -4.56
C SER A 13 11.29 -8.10 -4.25
N CYS A 14 11.18 -9.23 -4.94
CA CYS A 14 10.09 -10.19 -4.74
C CYS A 14 10.20 -10.87 -3.38
N GLU A 15 9.17 -10.75 -2.54
CA GLU A 15 9.15 -11.34 -1.19
C GLU A 15 9.16 -12.89 -1.19
N VAL A 16 8.92 -13.51 -2.35
CA VAL A 16 8.90 -14.98 -2.51
C VAL A 16 10.26 -15.54 -2.93
N CYS A 17 10.87 -14.97 -3.98
CA CYS A 17 12.10 -15.53 -4.58
C CYS A 17 13.33 -14.60 -4.48
N GLY A 18 13.16 -13.36 -4.03
CA GLY A 18 14.22 -12.37 -3.91
C GLY A 18 14.73 -11.82 -5.25
N ASN A 19 14.01 -12.02 -6.36
CA ASN A 19 14.33 -11.40 -7.64
C ASN A 19 14.06 -9.88 -7.59
N ASP A 20 14.96 -9.09 -8.16
CA ASP A 20 14.85 -7.63 -8.20
C ASP A 20 14.21 -7.13 -9.52
N ASP A 21 14.04 -8.02 -10.52
CA ASP A 21 13.33 -7.68 -11.76
C ASP A 21 11.82 -7.72 -11.54
N LEU A 22 11.26 -6.56 -11.15
CA LEU A 22 9.84 -6.34 -10.91
C LEU A 22 9.26 -5.40 -11.96
N GLN A 23 8.35 -5.91 -12.79
CA GLN A 23 7.71 -5.13 -13.86
C GLN A 23 6.42 -4.47 -13.37
N PRO A 24 6.23 -3.15 -13.52
CA PRO A 24 4.99 -2.48 -13.12
C PRO A 24 3.84 -2.92 -14.02
N VAL A 25 2.76 -3.43 -13.42
CA VAL A 25 1.58 -3.92 -14.14
C VAL A 25 0.39 -3.00 -13.97
N LEU A 26 0.17 -2.44 -12.78
CA LEU A 26 -0.96 -1.57 -12.51
C LEU A 26 -0.66 -0.58 -11.38
N ASN A 27 -0.99 0.69 -11.61
CA ASN A 27 -0.93 1.74 -10.59
C ASN A 27 -2.35 2.24 -10.34
N LEU A 28 -2.85 2.03 -9.12
CA LEU A 28 -4.19 2.47 -8.69
C LEU A 28 -4.13 3.85 -8.01
N GLY A 29 -2.95 4.42 -7.78
CA GLY A 29 -2.80 5.69 -7.08
C GLY A 29 -3.08 5.56 -5.59
N LYS A 30 -3.51 6.65 -4.95
CA LYS A 30 -3.75 6.72 -3.51
C LYS A 30 -5.18 6.32 -3.15
N HIS A 31 -5.34 5.43 -2.19
CA HIS A 31 -6.62 4.93 -1.72
C HIS A 31 -6.62 4.75 -0.20
N PRO A 32 -7.77 4.86 0.47
CA PRO A 32 -7.89 4.50 1.88
C PRO A 32 -7.72 2.99 2.09
N LEU A 33 -7.46 2.58 3.33
CA LEU A 33 -7.46 1.17 3.69
C LEU A 33 -8.85 0.56 3.42
N CYS A 34 -8.90 -0.60 2.77
CA CYS A 34 -10.15 -1.24 2.33
C CYS A 34 -11.15 -1.48 3.47
N ASP A 35 -10.65 -1.76 4.67
CA ASP A 35 -11.46 -2.04 5.86
C ASP A 35 -11.53 -0.85 6.84
N ASP A 36 -11.11 0.36 6.43
CA ASP A 36 -11.29 1.60 7.20
C ASP A 36 -12.74 2.10 7.14
N LEU A 37 -13.68 1.25 7.56
CA LEU A 37 -15.09 1.56 7.60
C LEU A 37 -15.39 2.63 8.66
N VAL A 38 -16.22 3.61 8.29
CA VAL A 38 -16.67 4.71 9.16
C VAL A 38 -18.17 4.66 9.40
N PRO A 39 -18.65 5.11 10.58
CA PRO A 39 -20.06 5.40 10.76
C PRO A 39 -20.55 6.45 9.75
N MET A 40 -21.83 6.35 9.36
CA MET A 40 -22.46 7.36 8.52
C MET A 40 -22.45 8.72 9.21
N GLY A 41 -21.99 9.76 8.51
CA GLY A 41 -21.90 11.13 9.03
C GLY A 41 -20.61 11.43 9.82
N ASP A 42 -19.68 10.48 9.90
CA ASP A 42 -18.33 10.77 10.38
C ASP A 42 -17.67 11.82 9.47
N THR A 43 -17.04 12.84 10.06
CA THR A 43 -16.40 13.95 9.35
C THR A 43 -14.92 13.69 9.08
N ARG A 44 -14.36 12.56 9.54
CA ARG A 44 -12.96 12.25 9.29
C ARG A 44 -12.71 12.03 7.79
N VAL A 45 -11.54 12.47 7.35
CA VAL A 45 -11.02 12.12 6.03
C VAL A 45 -10.11 10.91 6.23
N CYS A 46 -10.37 9.83 5.48
CA CYS A 46 -9.52 8.64 5.55
C CYS A 46 -8.09 8.97 5.11
N GLU A 47 -7.12 8.36 5.78
CA GLU A 47 -5.74 8.39 5.32
C GLU A 47 -5.60 7.57 4.04
N GLU A 48 -4.85 8.07 3.06
CA GLU A 48 -4.67 7.41 1.77
C GLU A 48 -3.24 6.91 1.60
N TYR A 49 -3.11 5.72 1.01
CA TYR A 49 -1.87 5.00 0.78
C TYR A 49 -1.72 4.67 -0.70
N PRO A 50 -0.51 4.74 -1.27
CA PRO A 50 -0.29 4.36 -2.67
C PRO A 50 -0.49 2.86 -2.86
N ILE A 51 -1.17 2.47 -3.94
CA ILE A 51 -1.34 1.07 -4.34
C ILE A 51 -0.75 0.89 -5.75
N GLU A 52 0.33 0.14 -5.82
CA GLU A 52 1.01 -0.24 -7.06
C GLU A 52 1.25 -1.75 -7.07
N ILE A 53 1.04 -2.39 -8.23
CA ILE A 53 1.18 -3.83 -8.43
C ILE A 53 2.33 -4.05 -9.41
N LEU A 54 3.33 -4.79 -8.92
CA LEU A 54 4.49 -5.22 -9.68
C LEU A 54 4.43 -6.74 -9.92
N PHE A 55 4.98 -7.21 -11.03
CA PHE A 55 5.09 -8.62 -11.37
C PHE A 55 6.55 -9.05 -11.44
N CYS A 56 6.88 -10.08 -10.67
CA CYS A 56 8.19 -10.75 -10.66
C CYS A 56 8.31 -11.78 -11.77
#